data_AF-A0A1W9IF49-F1
#
_entry.id   AF-A0A1W9IF49-F1
#
_cell.length_a   1.000
_cell.length_b   1.000
_cell.length_c   1.000
_cell.angle_alpha   90.00
_cell.angle_beta   90.00
_cell.angle_gamma   90.00
#
_symmetry.space_group_name_H-M   'P 1'
#
loop_
_entity.id
_entity.type
_entity.pdbx_description
1 polymer ?
#
loop_
_entity_poly.entity_id
_entity_poly.type
_entity_poly.pdbx_seq_one_letter_code
_entity_poly.pdbx_strand_id
1 'polypeptide(L)'
;MVKIEEFQKYGKEQFETAVQSAGEFTKGLQAIFTAYGDYAKKAIEDGNAFVEKLSGVKSIEKAVELQTEYAKSSYETFVAESKKIGELYVDLAKQAYKPMEGVISKFQAAQSQVTHH
;
A
#
# COMPACT_ATOMS: atom_id res chain seq x y z
N MET A 1 -20.61 41.19 -6.07
CA MET A 1 -20.45 40.38 -4.84
C MET A 1 -20.05 38.93 -5.12
N VAL A 2 -20.34 38.39 -6.32
CA VAL A 2 -20.03 37.02 -6.77
C VAL A 2 -18.57 36.54 -6.54
N LYS A 3 -17.56 37.40 -6.69
CA LYS A 3 -16.14 36.98 -6.61
C LYS A 3 -15.66 36.53 -5.22
N ILE A 4 -16.24 37.06 -4.14
CA ILE A 4 -15.79 36.69 -2.77
C ILE A 4 -16.37 35.33 -2.38
N GLU A 5 -17.62 35.06 -2.74
CA GLU A 5 -18.30 33.79 -2.47
C GLU A 5 -17.68 32.63 -3.26
N GLU A 6 -17.33 32.84 -4.53
CA GLU A 6 -16.59 31.86 -5.34
C GLU A 6 -15.20 31.57 -4.77
N PHE A 7 -14.48 32.60 -4.32
CA PHE A 7 -13.17 32.44 -3.71
C PHE A 7 -13.23 31.70 -2.36
N GLN A 8 -14.22 32.02 -1.51
CA GLN A 8 -14.45 31.30 -0.26
C GLN A 8 -14.85 29.84 -0.49
N LYS A 9 -15.74 29.58 -1.45
CA LYS A 9 -16.14 28.22 -1.83
C LYS A 9 -14.94 27.41 -2.34
N TYR A 10 -14.13 28.01 -3.20
CA TYR A 10 -12.90 27.40 -3.71
C TYR A 10 -11.92 27.07 -2.58
N GLY A 11 -11.68 28.00 -1.65
CA GLY A 11 -10.81 27.75 -0.49
C GLY A 11 -11.30 26.59 0.38
N LYS A 12 -12.62 26.48 0.56
CA LYS A 12 -13.24 25.38 1.30
C LYS A 12 -13.07 24.03 0.58
N GLU A 13 -13.32 23.97 -0.72
CA GLU A 13 -13.13 22.74 -1.53
C GLU A 13 -11.66 22.27 -1.53
N GLN A 14 -10.71 23.20 -1.61
CA GLN A 14 -9.27 22.87 -1.52
C GLN A 14 -8.90 22.34 -0.13
N PHE A 15 -9.44 22.94 0.94
CA PHE A 15 -9.23 22.46 2.30
C PHE A 15 -9.82 21.06 2.52
N GLU A 16 -11.04 20.81 2.09
CA GLU A 16 -11.69 19.48 2.17
C GLU A 16 -10.88 18.43 1.39
N THR A 17 -10.41 18.78 0.19
CA THR A 17 -9.55 17.90 -0.62
C THR A 17 -8.23 17.58 0.08
N ALA A 18 -7.61 18.58 0.72
CA ALA A 18 -6.35 18.40 1.45
C ALA A 18 -6.53 17.49 2.67
N VAL A 19 -7.60 17.70 3.46
CA VAL A 19 -7.92 16.85 4.62
C VAL A 19 -8.19 15.41 4.18
N GLN A 20 -8.94 15.22 3.09
CA GLN A 20 -9.18 13.89 2.54
C GLN A 20 -7.87 13.22 2.09
N SER A 21 -7.02 13.94 1.36
CA SER A 21 -5.72 13.43 0.87
C SER A 21 -4.81 13.00 2.03
N ALA A 22 -4.73 13.80 3.10
CA ALA A 22 -3.98 13.46 4.30
C ALA A 22 -4.53 12.20 5.00
N GLY A 23 -5.86 12.06 5.05
CA GLY A 23 -6.53 10.87 5.58
C GLY A 23 -6.25 9.61 4.75
N GLU A 24 -6.32 9.69 3.42
CA GLU A 24 -6.00 8.59 2.50
C GLU A 24 -4.54 8.15 2.64
N PHE A 25 -3.60 9.11 2.65
CA PHE A 25 -2.18 8.85 2.83
C PHE A 25 -1.89 8.14 4.17
N THR A 26 -2.49 8.61 5.27
CA THR A 26 -2.32 8.00 6.59
C THR A 26 -2.84 6.56 6.60
N LYS A 27 -3.99 6.29 5.98
CA LYS A 27 -4.52 4.93 5.85
C LYS A 27 -3.62 4.02 5.02
N GLY A 28 -3.03 4.54 3.94
CA GLY A 28 -2.06 3.79 3.14
C GLY A 28 -0.83 3.39 3.95
N LEU A 29 -0.28 4.31 4.76
CA LEU A 29 0.81 3.99 5.68
C LEU A 29 0.43 2.94 6.73
N GLN A 30 -0.77 3.05 7.31
CA GLN A 30 -1.28 2.05 8.25
C GLN A 30 -1.40 0.67 7.60
N ALA A 31 -1.92 0.60 6.36
CA ALA A 31 -2.03 -0.65 5.62
C ALA A 31 -0.66 -1.31 5.37
N ILE A 32 0.37 -0.52 5.04
CA ILE A 32 1.74 -1.03 4.89
C ILE A 32 2.25 -1.59 6.21
N PHE A 33 2.11 -0.85 7.32
CA PHE A 33 2.53 -1.31 8.63
C PHE A 33 1.83 -2.63 9.03
N THR A 34 0.51 -2.69 8.82
CA THR A 34 -0.28 -3.92 9.06
C THR A 34 0.24 -5.08 8.21
N ALA A 35 0.51 -4.88 6.92
CA ALA A 35 1.01 -5.94 6.05
C ALA A 35 2.37 -6.50 6.51
N TYR A 36 3.29 -5.65 6.98
CA TYR A 36 4.54 -6.11 7.59
C TYR A 36 4.30 -6.89 8.89
N GLY A 37 3.39 -6.42 9.74
CA GLY A 37 3.01 -7.11 10.97
C GLY A 37 2.40 -8.49 10.72
N ASP A 38 1.50 -8.59 9.74
CA ASP A 38 0.89 -9.85 9.32
C ASP A 38 1.94 -10.83 8.79
N TYR A 39 2.87 -10.37 7.94
CA TYR A 39 3.95 -11.21 7.43
C TYR A 39 4.86 -11.72 8.56
N ALA A 40 5.25 -10.85 9.50
CA ALA A 40 6.07 -11.23 10.64
C ALA A 40 5.37 -12.28 11.52
N LYS A 41 4.07 -12.09 11.79
CA LYS A 41 3.26 -13.04 12.55
C LYS A 41 3.22 -14.40 11.84
N LYS A 42 2.96 -14.41 10.53
CA LYS A 42 2.94 -15.63 9.71
C LYS A 42 4.29 -16.36 9.74
N ALA A 43 5.40 -15.63 9.61
CA ALA A 43 6.74 -16.22 9.67
C ALA A 43 7.03 -16.91 11.01
N ILE A 44 6.55 -16.33 12.12
CA ILE A 44 6.67 -16.94 13.46
C ILE A 44 5.81 -18.20 13.56
N GLU A 45 4.55 -18.14 13.11
CA GLU A 45 3.63 -19.28 13.11
C GLU A 45 4.19 -20.45 12.29
N ASP A 46 4.64 -20.18 11.06
CA ASP A 46 5.22 -21.19 10.16
C ASP A 46 6.52 -21.78 10.75
N GLY A 47 7.38 -20.93 11.34
CA GLY A 47 8.61 -21.36 12.00
C GLY A 47 8.37 -22.26 13.22
N ASN A 48 7.40 -21.92 14.06
CA ASN A 48 7.00 -22.75 15.20
C ASN A 48 6.47 -24.11 14.73
N ALA A 49 5.60 -24.12 13.71
CA ALA A 49 5.09 -25.36 13.13
C ALA A 49 6.21 -26.23 12.53
N PHE A 50 7.23 -25.62 11.91
CA PHE A 50 8.39 -26.34 11.43
C PHE A 50 9.20 -26.97 12.58
N VAL A 51 9.49 -26.22 13.64
CA VAL A 51 10.23 -26.74 14.81
C VAL A 51 9.47 -27.87 15.49
N GLU A 52 8.16 -27.73 15.65
CA GLU A 52 7.32 -28.78 16.23
C GLU A 52 7.41 -30.08 15.41
N LYS A 53 7.25 -30.00 14.08
CA LYS A 53 7.39 -31.16 13.19
C LYS A 53 8.79 -31.75 13.21
N LEU A 54 9.82 -30.89 13.19
CA LEU A 54 11.21 -31.30 13.20
C LEU A 54 11.58 -32.03 14.50
N SER A 55 11.02 -31.61 15.64
CA SER A 55 11.25 -32.29 16.93
C SER A 55 10.71 -33.72 16.98
N GLY A 56 9.73 -34.04 16.13
CA GLY A 56 9.08 -35.36 16.07
C GLY A 56 9.71 -36.36 15.10
N VAL A 57 10.62 -35.95 14.21
CA VAL A 57 11.22 -36.86 13.23
C VAL A 57 12.40 -37.65 13.80
N LYS A 58 12.55 -38.90 13.35
CA LYS A 58 13.55 -39.85 13.87
C LYS A 58 14.67 -40.19 12.87
N SER A 59 14.64 -39.61 11.67
CA SER A 59 15.65 -39.83 10.65
C SER A 59 16.05 -38.53 9.95
N ILE A 60 17.28 -38.51 9.44
CA ILE A 60 17.85 -37.36 8.74
C ILE A 60 17.11 -37.13 7.42
N GLU A 61 16.71 -38.19 6.70
CA GLU A 61 15.95 -38.08 5.46
C GLU A 61 14.64 -37.32 5.67
N LYS A 62 13.91 -37.63 6.76
CA LYS A 62 12.65 -36.94 7.09
C LYS A 62 12.88 -35.50 7.53
N ALA A 63 13.98 -35.22 8.22
CA ALA A 63 14.37 -33.85 8.56
C ALA A 63 14.67 -33.02 7.30
N VAL A 64 15.38 -33.59 6.32
CA VAL A 64 15.70 -32.93 5.04
C VAL A 64 14.43 -32.69 4.21
N GLU A 65 13.52 -33.66 4.16
CA GLU A 65 12.21 -33.49 3.51
C GLU A 65 11.44 -32.31 4.14
N LEU A 66 11.30 -32.28 5.46
CA LEU A 66 10.62 -31.18 6.17
C LEU A 66 11.29 -29.82 5.95
N GLN A 67 12.63 -29.77 5.99
CA GLN A 67 13.37 -28.53 5.75
C GLN A 67 13.16 -28.02 4.31
N THR A 68 13.11 -28.93 3.34
CA THR A 68 12.86 -28.60 1.93
C THR A 68 11.43 -28.07 1.74
N GLU A 69 10.44 -28.71 2.35
CA GLU A 69 9.05 -28.24 2.33
C GLU A 69 8.93 -26.85 2.97
N TYR A 70 9.51 -26.66 4.17
CA TYR A 70 9.52 -25.37 4.85
C TYR A 70 10.17 -24.29 3.99
N ALA A 71 11.34 -24.55 3.40
CA ALA A 71 12.04 -23.60 2.55
C ALA A 71 11.19 -23.19 1.34
N LYS A 72 10.51 -24.16 0.71
CA LYS A 72 9.60 -23.91 -0.42
C LYS A 72 8.41 -23.04 0.02
N SER A 73 7.73 -23.40 1.11
CA SER A 73 6.58 -22.64 1.60
C SER A 73 6.95 -21.23 2.07
N SER A 74 8.11 -21.08 2.72
CA SER A 74 8.62 -19.77 3.13
C SER A 74 8.92 -18.89 1.93
N TYR A 75 9.48 -19.46 0.86
CA TYR A 75 9.72 -18.72 -0.39
C TYR A 75 8.42 -18.27 -1.06
N GLU A 76 7.44 -19.17 -1.20
CA GLU A 76 6.13 -18.84 -1.77
C GLU A 76 5.42 -17.75 -0.95
N THR A 77 5.47 -17.85 0.38
CA THR A 77 4.93 -16.84 1.29
C THR A 77 5.64 -15.50 1.12
N PHE A 78 6.97 -15.49 1.09
CA PHE A 78 7.76 -14.27 0.92
C PHE A 78 7.40 -13.55 -0.38
N VAL A 79 7.29 -14.29 -1.49
CA VAL A 79 6.91 -13.71 -2.80
C VAL A 79 5.51 -13.10 -2.73
N ALA A 80 4.55 -13.81 -2.15
CA ALA A 80 3.18 -13.34 -2.02
C ALA A 80 3.08 -12.06 -1.16
N GLU A 81 3.69 -12.04 0.02
CA GLU A 81 3.65 -10.88 0.92
C GLU A 81 4.46 -9.70 0.36
N SER A 82 5.60 -9.94 -0.29
CA SER A 82 6.38 -8.89 -0.96
C SER A 82 5.57 -8.23 -2.07
N LYS A 83 4.83 -9.01 -2.86
CA LYS A 83 3.95 -8.49 -3.90
C LYS A 83 2.84 -7.62 -3.30
N LYS A 84 2.18 -8.10 -2.24
CA LYS A 84 1.14 -7.35 -1.51
C LYS A 84 1.67 -6.02 -0.97
N ILE A 85 2.83 -6.03 -0.31
CA ILE A 85 3.46 -4.81 0.21
C ILE A 85 3.84 -3.86 -0.95
N GLY A 86 4.38 -4.39 -2.04
CA GLY A 86 4.70 -3.61 -3.24
C GLY A 86 3.47 -2.91 -3.84
N GLU A 87 2.34 -3.62 -3.94
CA GLU A 87 1.06 -3.07 -4.39
C GLU A 87 0.58 -1.94 -3.47
N LEU A 88 0.70 -2.08 -2.15
CA LEU A 88 0.35 -1.02 -1.19
C LEU A 88 1.21 0.24 -1.37
N TYR A 89 2.52 0.09 -1.64
CA TYR A 89 3.39 1.24 -1.95
C TYR A 89 3.02 1.91 -3.26
N VAL A 90 2.66 1.13 -4.29
CA VAL A 90 2.17 1.66 -5.56
C VAL A 90 0.88 2.47 -5.35
N ASP A 91 -0.04 1.96 -4.54
CA ASP A 91 -1.30 2.65 -4.26
C ASP A 91 -1.09 3.92 -3.41
N LEU A 92 -0.18 3.90 -2.44
CA LEU A 92 0.23 5.09 -1.69
C LEU A 92 0.82 6.15 -2.63
N ALA A 93 1.67 5.77 -3.58
CA ALA A 93 2.24 6.68 -4.57
C ALA A 93 1.15 7.30 -5.45
N LYS A 94 0.20 6.50 -5.96
CA LYS A 94 -0.95 7.02 -6.74
C LYS A 94 -1.74 8.05 -5.94
N GLN A 95 -2.03 7.79 -4.67
CA GLN A 95 -2.73 8.73 -3.79
C GLN A 95 -1.95 10.05 -3.62
N ALA A 96 -0.63 9.97 -3.46
CA ALA A 96 0.23 11.15 -3.34
C ALA A 96 0.27 12.00 -4.63
N TYR A 97 0.15 11.37 -5.81
CA TYR A 97 0.18 12.07 -7.10
C TYR A 97 -1.19 12.56 -7.60
N LYS A 98 -2.29 12.04 -7.05
CA LYS A 98 -3.67 12.41 -7.39
C LYS A 98 -3.94 13.92 -7.43
N PRO A 99 -3.42 14.76 -6.51
CA PRO A 99 -3.61 16.21 -6.58
C PRO A 99 -3.04 16.85 -7.85
N MET A 100 -2.01 16.25 -8.48
CA MET A 100 -1.42 16.77 -9.72
C MET A 100 -2.32 16.58 -10.94
N GLU A 101 -3.16 15.54 -10.97
CA GLU A 101 -4.13 15.32 -12.06
C GLU A 101 -5.16 16.45 -12.16
N GLY A 102 -5.61 16.95 -10.99
CA GLY A 102 -6.52 18.10 -10.91
C GLY A 102 -5.87 19.40 -11.37
N VAL A 103 -4.56 19.59 -11.12
CA VAL A 103 -3.80 20.76 -11.58
C VAL A 103 -3.60 20.73 -13.10
N ILE A 104 -3.26 19.57 -13.68
CA ILE A 104 -3.10 19.40 -15.14
C ILE A 104 -4.43 19.65 -15.86
N SER A 105 -5.54 19.11 -15.33
CA SER A 105 -6.88 19.31 -15.89
C SER A 105 -7.29 20.80 -15.86
N LYS A 106 -6.96 21.51 -14.77
CA LYS A 106 -7.16 22.97 -14.67
C LYS A 106 -6.30 23.75 -15.67
N PHE A 107 -5.05 23.32 -15.88
CA PHE A 107 -4.15 23.96 -16.84
C PHE A 107 -4.64 23.79 -18.29
N GLN A 108 -5.15 22.60 -18.63
CA GLN A 108 -5.76 22.33 -19.94
C GLN A 108 -7.06 23.11 -20.16
N ALA A 109 -7.91 23.23 -19.13
CA ALA A 109 -9.12 24.04 -19.19
C ALA A 109 -8.82 25.55 -19.33
N ALA A 110 -7.78 26.05 -18.64
CA ALA A 110 -7.33 27.43 -18.78
C ALA A 110 -6.72 27.71 -20.17
N GLN A 111 -5.96 26.76 -20.73
CA GLN A 111 -5.36 26.89 -22.07
C GLN A 111 -6.43 26.95 -23.18
N SER A 112 -7.47 26.13 -23.08
CA SER A 112 -8.58 26.12 -24.05
C SER A 112 -9.45 27.38 -23.99
N GLN A 113 -9.53 28.06 -22.83
CA GLN A 113 -10.16 29.39 -22.72
C GLN A 113 -9.32 30.52 -23.32
N VAL A 114 -7.98 30.43 -23.29
CA VAL A 114 -7.08 31.45 -23.88
C VAL A 114 -6.99 31.35 -25.40
N THR A 115 -7.21 30.16 -25.97
CA THR A 115 -7.08 29.93 -27.43
C THR A 115 -8.33 30.35 -28.23
N HIS A 116 -9.42 30.74 -27.56
CA HIS A 116 -10.67 31.19 -28.16
C HIS A 116 -10.90 32.71 -28.09
N HIS A 117 -9.85 33.50 -27.78
CA HIS A 117 -9.91 34.96 -27.78
C HIS A 117 -9.04 35.60 -28.86
#